data_AF-A0A9E4APV1-F1
#
_entry.id   AF-A0A9E4APV1-F1
#
_cell.length_a   1.000
_cell.length_b   1.000
_cell.length_c   1.000
_cell.angle_alpha   90.00
_cell.angle_beta   90.00
_cell.angle_gamma   90.00
#
_symmetry.space_group_name_H-M   'P 1'
#
loop_
_entity.id
_entity.type
_entity.pdbx_description
1 polymer ?
#
loop_
_entity_poly.entity_id
_entity_poly.type
_entity_poly.pdbx_seq_one_letter_code
_entity_poly.pdbx_strand_id
1 'polypeptide(L)'
;MAQRPRPGGHAREAEAALGERAQELQHRVQHVLGGFSPEAGAAVDTPTVLVASGDIVDVCRTLKDEPTLAFTVLLCIAAVDYTEHIQVVYVLLSMEHEHKLLVKTNVPPDAPRLPSLTALWPAADWYEREAHDLFGVEFEGHPNLSPLLLYESFQGYPGRRDHPFHEYQEF
;
A
#
# COMPACT_ATOMS: atom_id res chain seq x y z
N MET A 1 -16.72 35.49 1.00
CA MET A 1 -16.22 34.99 -0.31
C MET A 1 -16.73 33.57 -0.47
N ALA A 2 -17.59 33.32 -1.45
CA ALA A 2 -18.28 32.03 -1.60
C ALA A 2 -17.30 30.94 -2.05
N GLN A 3 -17.18 29.87 -1.27
CA GLN A 3 -16.43 28.67 -1.68
C GLN A 3 -17.11 28.08 -2.92
N ARG A 4 -16.34 28.01 -4.00
CA ARG A 4 -16.73 27.29 -5.21
C ARG A 4 -16.85 25.81 -4.82
N PRO A 5 -18.00 25.14 -5.04
CA PRO A 5 -18.10 23.71 -4.76
C PRO A 5 -17.08 22.99 -5.63
N ARG A 6 -16.23 22.15 -5.01
CA ARG A 6 -15.32 21.29 -5.76
C ARG A 6 -16.17 20.48 -6.73
N PRO A 7 -15.87 20.48 -8.05
CA PRO A 7 -16.60 19.61 -8.95
C PRO A 7 -16.43 18.20 -8.41
N GLY A 8 -17.57 17.51 -8.21
CA GLY A 8 -17.58 16.10 -7.89
C GLY A 8 -16.78 15.40 -8.95
N GLY A 9 -15.52 15.15 -8.63
CA GLY A 9 -14.62 14.40 -9.48
C GLY A 9 -15.16 13.00 -9.46
N HIS A 10 -15.95 12.66 -10.46
CA HIS A 10 -16.06 11.30 -10.92
C HIS A 10 -14.63 10.75 -10.90
N ALA A 11 -14.32 9.90 -9.93
CA ALA A 11 -13.44 8.79 -10.20
C ALA A 11 -14.16 8.06 -11.33
N ARG A 12 -13.94 8.53 -12.57
CA ARG A 12 -13.96 7.63 -13.70
C ARG A 12 -12.92 6.62 -13.27
N GLU A 13 -13.41 5.51 -12.75
CA GLU A 13 -12.73 4.24 -12.86
C GLU A 13 -12.28 4.21 -14.31
N ALA A 14 -11.04 4.66 -14.54
CA ALA A 14 -10.30 4.19 -15.65
C ALA A 14 -10.12 2.72 -15.30
N GLU A 15 -11.13 1.92 -15.67
CA GLU A 15 -10.99 0.51 -15.95
C GLU A 15 -9.91 0.47 -17.04
N ALA A 16 -8.65 0.61 -16.60
CA ALA A 16 -7.51 0.38 -17.43
C ALA A 16 -7.57 -1.11 -17.69
N ALA A 17 -8.21 -1.47 -18.80
CA ALA A 17 -8.32 -2.84 -19.24
C ALA A 17 -6.90 -3.42 -19.21
N LEU A 18 -6.71 -4.41 -18.34
CA LEU A 18 -5.44 -5.11 -18.23
C LEU A 18 -5.13 -5.72 -19.60
N GLY A 19 -3.91 -5.56 -20.07
CA GLY A 19 -3.39 -6.29 -21.21
C GLY A 19 -3.38 -7.79 -20.93
N GLU A 20 -3.27 -8.61 -21.97
CA GLU A 20 -3.38 -10.07 -21.89
C GLU A 20 -2.45 -10.68 -20.81
N ARG A 21 -1.19 -10.24 -20.77
CA ARG A 21 -0.21 -10.70 -19.76
C ARG A 21 -0.61 -10.35 -18.32
N ALA A 22 -1.18 -9.17 -18.13
CA ALA A 22 -1.62 -8.71 -16.82
C ALA A 22 -2.89 -9.45 -16.36
N GLN A 23 -3.79 -9.80 -17.29
CA GLN A 23 -4.95 -10.65 -17.02
C GLN A 23 -4.51 -12.07 -16.64
N GLU A 24 -3.56 -12.66 -17.38
CA GLU A 24 -3.00 -13.97 -17.05
C GLU A 24 -2.36 -13.99 -15.66
N LEU A 25 -1.58 -12.96 -15.33
CA LEU A 25 -1.02 -12.82 -13.99
C LEU A 25 -2.12 -12.70 -12.94
N GLN A 26 -3.14 -11.88 -13.17
CA GLN A 26 -4.25 -11.71 -12.24
C GLN A 26 -4.94 -13.06 -11.96
N HIS A 27 -5.21 -13.85 -13.00
CA HIS A 27 -5.77 -15.19 -12.85
C HIS A 27 -4.86 -16.14 -12.06
N ARG A 28 -3.55 -16.13 -12.33
CA ARG A 28 -2.58 -16.94 -11.55
C ARG A 28 -2.55 -16.53 -10.08
N VAL A 29 -2.50 -15.23 -9.81
CA VAL A 29 -2.50 -14.68 -8.44
C VAL A 29 -3.80 -15.05 -7.72
N GLN A 30 -4.96 -14.90 -8.35
CA GLN A 30 -6.25 -15.29 -7.78
C GLN A 30 -6.31 -16.79 -7.46
N HIS A 31 -5.76 -17.63 -8.34
CA HIS A 31 -5.70 -19.07 -8.11
C HIS A 31 -4.83 -19.42 -6.90
N VAL A 32 -3.60 -18.87 -6.85
CA VAL A 32 -2.64 -19.11 -5.76
C VAL A 32 -3.17 -18.58 -4.43
N LEU A 33 -3.78 -17.39 -4.44
CA LEU A 33 -4.31 -16.74 -3.25
C LEU A 33 -5.75 -17.15 -2.91
N GLY A 34 -6.31 -18.19 -3.53
CA GLY A 34 -7.72 -18.56 -3.36
C GLY A 34 -8.16 -18.78 -1.91
N GLY A 35 -7.24 -19.18 -1.01
CA GLY A 35 -7.50 -19.33 0.42
C GLY A 35 -7.70 -18.02 1.19
N PHE A 36 -7.25 -16.88 0.65
CA PHE A 36 -7.29 -15.56 1.29
C PHE A 36 -8.43 -14.67 0.76
N SER A 37 -9.26 -15.18 -0.15
CA SER A 37 -10.38 -14.45 -0.79
C SER A 37 -10.00 -13.05 -1.30
N PRO A 38 -8.94 -12.89 -2.11
CA PRO A 38 -8.51 -11.57 -2.57
C PRO A 38 -9.54 -10.92 -3.51
N GLU A 39 -9.80 -9.64 -3.29
CA GLU A 39 -10.56 -8.84 -4.26
C GLU A 39 -9.60 -8.33 -5.34
N ALA A 40 -9.81 -8.77 -6.57
CA ALA A 40 -8.96 -8.39 -7.69
C ALA A 40 -9.44 -7.07 -8.33
N GLY A 41 -8.49 -6.24 -8.73
CA GLY A 41 -8.72 -5.01 -9.46
C GLY A 41 -7.57 -4.67 -10.39
N ALA A 42 -7.60 -3.47 -10.97
CA ALA A 42 -6.58 -2.99 -11.90
C ALA A 42 -6.20 -1.53 -11.60
N ALA A 43 -4.94 -1.20 -11.83
CA ALA A 43 -4.43 0.17 -11.78
C ALA A 43 -3.45 0.39 -12.93
N VAL A 44 -3.87 1.12 -13.95
CA VAL A 44 -3.05 1.51 -15.12
C VAL A 44 -2.22 0.33 -15.66
N ASP A 45 -2.93 -0.70 -16.17
CA ASP A 45 -2.35 -1.95 -16.71
C ASP A 45 -1.55 -2.81 -15.69
N THR A 46 -1.69 -2.55 -14.39
CA THR A 46 -1.10 -3.39 -13.34
C THR A 46 -2.21 -4.09 -12.54
N PRO A 47 -2.17 -5.43 -12.39
CA PRO A 47 -3.14 -6.11 -11.56
C PRO A 47 -2.95 -5.71 -10.10
N THR A 48 -4.07 -5.66 -9.38
CA THR A 48 -4.09 -5.37 -7.95
C THR A 48 -4.90 -6.42 -7.21
N VAL A 49 -4.52 -6.71 -5.97
CA VAL A 49 -5.31 -7.54 -5.06
C VAL A 49 -5.48 -6.82 -3.73
N LEU A 50 -6.71 -6.71 -3.26
CA LEU A 50 -7.02 -6.25 -1.91
C LEU A 50 -7.20 -7.48 -1.02
N VAL A 51 -6.48 -7.50 0.10
CA VAL A 51 -6.49 -8.59 1.08
C VAL A 51 -6.71 -8.06 2.49
N ALA A 52 -7.21 -8.92 3.37
CA ALA A 52 -7.39 -8.60 4.77
C ALA A 52 -6.03 -8.28 5.43
N SER A 53 -6.03 -7.28 6.32
CA SER A 53 -4.82 -6.83 7.02
C SER A 53 -4.16 -7.92 7.86
N GLY A 54 -4.96 -8.83 8.43
CA GLY A 54 -4.48 -9.98 9.20
C GLY A 54 -3.70 -11.01 8.37
N ASP A 55 -3.96 -11.07 7.06
CA ASP A 55 -3.39 -12.09 6.17
C ASP A 55 -2.17 -11.57 5.40
N ILE A 56 -1.79 -10.30 5.57
CA ILE A 56 -0.83 -9.63 4.68
C ILE A 56 0.53 -10.32 4.64
N VAL A 57 1.05 -10.82 5.77
CA VAL A 57 2.34 -11.51 5.83
C VAL A 57 2.28 -12.82 5.06
N ASP A 58 1.22 -13.61 5.26
CA ASP A 58 1.09 -14.93 4.65
C ASP A 58 0.82 -14.82 3.15
N VAL A 59 0.02 -13.83 2.72
CA VAL A 59 -0.17 -13.46 1.32
C VAL A 59 1.17 -13.07 0.70
N CYS A 60 1.89 -12.13 1.31
CA CYS A 60 3.17 -11.66 0.79
C CYS A 60 4.23 -12.76 0.74
N ARG A 61 4.30 -13.63 1.75
CA ARG A 61 5.19 -14.80 1.75
C ARG A 61 4.83 -15.75 0.61
N THR A 62 3.55 -16.06 0.43
CA THR A 62 3.07 -16.92 -0.66
C THR A 62 3.44 -16.33 -2.02
N LEU A 63 3.19 -15.04 -2.25
CA LEU A 63 3.53 -14.34 -3.48
C LEU A 63 5.04 -14.36 -3.77
N LYS A 64 5.86 -14.24 -2.73
CA LYS A 64 7.32 -14.25 -2.83
C LYS A 64 7.87 -15.65 -3.13
N ASP A 65 7.36 -16.68 -2.46
CA ASP A 65 7.94 -18.01 -2.46
C ASP A 65 7.33 -18.95 -3.52
N GLU A 66 6.13 -18.64 -4.03
CA GLU A 66 5.51 -19.38 -5.13
C GLU A 66 6.34 -19.24 -6.43
N PRO A 67 6.92 -20.33 -6.97
CA PRO A 67 7.86 -20.25 -8.09
C PRO A 67 7.25 -19.65 -9.35
N THR A 68 5.94 -19.79 -9.57
CA THR A 68 5.24 -19.23 -10.74
C THR A 68 4.98 -17.72 -10.64
N LEU A 69 5.22 -17.12 -9.46
CA LEU A 69 5.04 -15.70 -9.19
C LEU A 69 6.36 -15.02 -8.82
N ALA A 70 7.13 -15.59 -7.90
CA ALA A 70 8.48 -15.19 -7.54
C ALA A 70 8.67 -13.67 -7.32
N PHE A 71 7.78 -13.04 -6.55
CA PHE A 71 7.85 -11.60 -6.22
C PHE A 71 9.02 -11.27 -5.28
N THR A 72 10.23 -11.35 -5.80
CA THR A 72 11.48 -11.24 -5.03
C THR A 72 11.85 -9.81 -4.65
N VAL A 73 11.24 -8.80 -5.29
CA VAL A 73 11.54 -7.39 -5.06
C VAL A 73 10.32 -6.63 -4.54
N LEU A 74 10.47 -6.00 -3.38
CA LEU A 74 9.57 -4.97 -2.88
C LEU A 74 10.05 -3.61 -3.40
N LEU A 75 9.29 -3.01 -4.32
CA LEU A 75 9.65 -1.74 -4.95
C LEU A 75 9.28 -0.53 -4.10
N CYS A 76 8.18 -0.61 -3.36
CA CYS A 76 7.63 0.51 -2.58
C CYS A 76 6.55 0.01 -1.63
N ILE A 77 6.42 0.66 -0.47
CA ILE A 77 5.20 0.65 0.33
C ILE A 77 4.69 2.08 0.37
N ALA A 78 3.43 2.27 -0.02
CA ALA A 78 2.75 3.57 0.04
C ALA A 78 1.53 3.49 0.96
N ALA A 79 1.23 4.60 1.63
CA ALA A 79 -0.01 4.75 2.40
C ALA A 79 -0.88 5.84 1.76
N VAL A 80 -2.19 5.60 1.75
CA VAL A 80 -3.20 6.52 1.21
C VAL A 80 -4.32 6.63 2.25
N ASP A 81 -4.57 7.85 2.73
CA ASP A 81 -5.66 8.12 3.66
C ASP A 81 -6.98 8.37 2.90
N TYR A 82 -7.90 7.39 2.97
CA TYR A 82 -9.28 7.48 2.49
C TYR A 82 -10.25 7.83 3.63
N THR A 83 -11.46 8.29 3.31
CA THR A 83 -12.47 8.74 4.29
C THR A 83 -12.70 7.76 5.43
N GLU A 84 -12.69 6.47 5.14
CA GLU A 84 -13.08 5.43 6.09
C GLU A 84 -11.90 4.57 6.56
N HIS A 85 -10.75 4.64 5.89
CA HIS A 85 -9.61 3.76 6.14
C HIS A 85 -8.31 4.37 5.61
N ILE A 86 -7.18 3.91 6.16
CA ILE A 86 -5.88 4.09 5.53
C ILE A 86 -5.60 2.83 4.71
N GLN A 87 -5.31 2.99 3.43
CA GLN A 87 -4.89 1.90 2.56
C GLN A 87 -3.37 1.85 2.48
N VAL A 88 -2.78 0.70 2.76
CA VAL A 88 -1.36 0.43 2.57
C VAL A 88 -1.21 -0.41 1.30
N VAL A 89 -0.33 0.03 0.41
CA VAL A 89 -0.09 -0.55 -0.92
C VAL A 89 1.34 -1.01 -1.02
N TYR A 90 1.53 -2.30 -1.23
CA TYR A 90 2.83 -2.93 -1.48
C TYR A 90 2.99 -3.14 -2.98
N VAL A 91 4.02 -2.52 -3.56
CA VAL A 91 4.35 -2.68 -4.97
C VAL A 91 5.40 -3.77 -5.10
N LEU A 92 5.00 -4.92 -5.64
CA LEU A 92 5.85 -6.08 -5.79
C LEU A 92 6.28 -6.29 -7.24
N LEU A 93 7.53 -6.72 -7.42
CA LEU A 93 8.12 -7.02 -8.72
C LEU A 93 8.75 -8.42 -8.69
N SER A 94 8.43 -9.20 -9.72
CA SER A 94 9.14 -10.41 -10.06
C SER A 94 10.18 -10.08 -11.13
N MET A 95 11.46 -10.18 -10.78
CA MET A 95 12.56 -10.01 -11.74
C MET A 95 12.69 -11.22 -12.68
N GLU A 96 12.32 -12.41 -12.20
CA GLU A 96 12.41 -13.66 -12.97
C GLU A 96 11.35 -13.72 -14.08
N HIS A 97 10.12 -13.32 -13.77
CA HIS A 97 8.99 -13.38 -14.69
C HIS A 97 8.58 -12.01 -15.24
N GLU A 98 9.35 -10.96 -14.93
CA GLU A 98 9.19 -9.58 -15.41
C GLU A 98 7.77 -8.99 -15.23
N HIS A 99 7.12 -9.27 -14.09
CA HIS A 99 5.77 -8.78 -13.83
C HIS A 99 5.61 -8.09 -12.48
N LYS A 100 4.61 -7.21 -12.41
CA LYS A 100 4.33 -6.34 -11.27
C LYS A 100 2.93 -6.62 -10.71
N LEU A 101 2.79 -6.53 -9.40
CA LEU A 101 1.52 -6.66 -8.69
C LEU A 101 1.44 -5.60 -7.60
N LEU A 102 0.26 -5.01 -7.40
CA LEU A 102 -0.03 -4.18 -6.23
C LEU A 102 -0.85 -4.99 -5.25
N VAL A 103 -0.30 -5.24 -4.07
CA VAL A 103 -1.05 -5.82 -2.94
C VAL A 103 -1.53 -4.66 -2.08
N LYS A 104 -2.83 -4.60 -1.81
CA LYS A 104 -3.48 -3.55 -1.04
C LYS A 104 -4.04 -4.16 0.23
N THR A 105 -4.02 -3.39 1.31
CA THR A 105 -4.75 -3.73 2.52
C THR A 105 -5.26 -2.47 3.19
N ASN A 106 -6.40 -2.57 3.87
CA ASN A 106 -7.05 -1.45 4.52
C ASN A 106 -6.95 -1.62 6.04
N VAL A 107 -6.62 -0.53 6.73
CA VAL A 107 -6.59 -0.46 8.19
C VAL A 107 -7.42 0.70 8.70
N PRO A 108 -7.98 0.59 9.91
CA PRO A 108 -8.79 1.66 10.47
C PRO A 108 -7.90 2.88 10.80
N PRO A 109 -8.38 4.13 10.61
CA PRO A 109 -7.56 5.33 10.71
C PRO A 109 -7.23 5.76 12.16
N ASP A 110 -8.04 5.32 13.12
CA ASP A 110 -7.88 5.61 14.56
C ASP A 110 -6.77 4.77 15.20
N ALA A 111 -6.62 3.51 14.80
CA ALA A 111 -5.57 2.61 15.28
C ALA A 111 -4.98 1.76 14.14
N PRO A 112 -4.31 2.38 13.15
CA PRO A 112 -3.78 1.66 12.00
C PRO A 112 -2.61 0.77 12.43
N ARG A 113 -2.80 -0.54 12.36
CA ARG A 113 -1.81 -1.56 12.75
C ARG A 113 -1.69 -2.61 11.66
N LEU A 114 -0.46 -2.98 11.31
CA LEU A 114 -0.14 -4.06 10.40
C LEU A 114 1.07 -4.85 10.93
N PRO A 115 1.20 -6.13 10.61
CA PRO A 115 2.46 -6.83 10.79
C PRO A 115 3.53 -6.34 9.78
N SER A 116 4.78 -6.27 10.23
CA SER A 116 5.93 -5.86 9.42
C SER A 116 6.32 -6.93 8.40
N LEU A 117 6.74 -6.50 7.21
CA LEU A 117 7.28 -7.34 6.14
C LEU A 117 8.81 -7.31 6.08
N THR A 118 9.49 -6.68 7.04
CA THR A 118 10.97 -6.61 7.11
C THR A 118 11.64 -7.99 7.11
N ALA A 119 10.98 -9.00 7.68
CA ALA A 119 11.46 -10.38 7.66
C ALA A 119 11.39 -11.04 6.26
N LEU A 120 10.53 -10.54 5.36
CA LEU A 120 10.41 -11.04 3.98
C LEU A 120 11.28 -10.23 3.01
N TRP A 121 11.24 -8.91 3.12
CA TRP A 121 12.05 -7.98 2.33
C TRP A 121 12.72 -6.95 3.25
N PRO A 122 14.05 -6.94 3.33
CA PRO A 122 14.78 -5.95 4.12
C PRO A 122 14.49 -4.49 3.69
N ALA A 123 14.12 -4.28 2.43
CA ALA A 123 13.72 -2.96 1.91
C ALA A 123 12.49 -2.39 2.61
N ALA A 124 11.64 -3.23 3.22
CA ALA A 124 10.46 -2.76 3.95
C ALA A 124 10.83 -1.86 5.14
N ASP A 125 12.05 -1.94 5.69
CA ASP A 125 12.47 -1.17 6.87
C ASP A 125 12.28 0.34 6.65
N TRP A 126 12.68 0.85 5.49
CA TRP A 126 12.57 2.28 5.20
C TRP A 126 11.13 2.69 4.89
N TYR A 127 10.42 1.89 4.09
CA TYR A 127 9.06 2.24 3.66
C TYR A 127 8.03 2.11 4.78
N GLU A 128 8.17 1.14 5.68
CA GLU A 128 7.30 1.00 6.85
C GLU A 128 7.53 2.15 7.83
N ARG A 129 8.78 2.59 8.02
CA ARG A 129 9.10 3.79 8.80
C ARG A 129 8.53 5.06 8.18
N GLU A 130 8.58 5.23 6.86
CA GLU A 130 7.95 6.36 6.17
C GLU A 130 6.42 6.37 6.37
N ALA A 131 5.75 5.23 6.20
CA ALA A 131 4.32 5.10 6.42
C ALA A 131 3.94 5.34 7.90
N HIS A 132 4.77 4.89 8.84
CA HIS A 132 4.63 5.20 10.26
C HIS A 132 4.77 6.70 10.54
N ASP A 133 5.83 7.32 10.03
CA ASP A 133 6.15 8.72 10.31
C ASP A 133 5.12 9.69 9.69
N LEU A 134 4.66 9.40 8.47
CA LEU A 134 3.74 10.28 7.76
C LEU A 134 2.26 10.00 8.02
N PHE A 135 1.88 8.74 8.28
CA PHE A 135 0.47 8.32 8.40
C PHE A 135 0.15 7.65 9.75
N GLY A 136 1.15 7.39 10.60
CA GLY A 136 0.95 6.81 11.92
C GLY A 136 0.61 5.33 11.91
N VAL A 137 0.89 4.61 10.81
CA VAL A 137 0.68 3.16 10.74
C VAL A 137 1.72 2.45 11.61
N GLU A 138 1.27 1.68 12.60
CA GLU A 138 2.16 0.88 13.43
C GLU A 138 2.44 -0.47 12.76
N PHE A 139 3.73 -0.81 12.64
CA PHE A 139 4.19 -2.08 12.06
C PHE A 139 4.73 -3.04 13.13
N GLU A 140 3.95 -4.06 13.48
CA GLU A 140 4.28 -5.04 14.52
C GLU A 140 5.42 -5.95 14.06
N GLY A 141 6.44 -6.12 14.90
CA GLY A 141 7.64 -6.90 14.58
C GLY A 141 8.71 -6.15 13.79
N HIS A 142 8.51 -4.87 13.49
CA HIS A 142 9.53 -4.04 12.85
C HIS A 142 10.75 -3.84 13.78
N PRO A 143 12.00 -4.02 13.30
CA PRO A 143 13.20 -3.95 14.14
C PRO A 143 13.48 -2.55 14.72
N ASN A 144 13.22 -1.49 13.96
CA ASN A 144 13.35 -0.10 14.42
C ASN A 144 12.29 0.83 13.80
N LEU A 145 11.14 0.99 14.44
CA LEU A 145 10.06 1.85 13.94
C LEU A 145 10.19 3.31 14.41
N SER A 146 11.41 3.86 14.40
CA SER A 146 11.64 5.27 14.72
C SER A 146 11.26 6.17 13.54
N PRO A 147 10.90 7.45 13.77
CA PRO A 147 10.74 8.46 12.72
C PRO A 147 11.88 8.44 11.69
N LEU A 148 11.58 8.81 10.44
CA LEU A 148 12.52 8.73 9.31
C LEU A 148 12.70 10.08 8.61
N LEU A 149 11.61 10.82 8.39
CA LEU A 149 11.55 12.03 7.59
C LEU A 149 11.31 13.28 8.45
N LEU A 150 10.45 13.17 9.46
CA LEU A 150 10.06 14.30 10.30
C LEU A 150 11.12 14.60 11.36
N TYR A 151 11.19 15.86 11.79
CA TYR A 151 12.09 16.26 12.87
C TYR A 151 11.57 15.75 14.23
N GLU A 152 12.48 15.57 15.19
CA GLU A 152 12.22 14.86 16.46
C GLU A 152 11.01 15.34 17.28
N SER A 153 10.62 16.61 17.13
CA SER A 153 9.53 17.23 17.88
C SER A 153 8.26 17.45 17.05
N PHE A 154 8.19 16.94 15.83
CA PHE A 154 7.00 17.09 14.97
C PHE A 154 5.80 16.41 15.64
N GLN A 155 4.65 17.08 15.64
CA GLN A 155 3.42 16.57 16.25
C GLN A 155 2.40 16.19 15.17
N GLY A 156 1.94 14.94 15.21
CA GLY A 156 0.93 14.41 14.30
C GLY A 156 1.51 13.84 13.00
N TYR A 157 0.62 13.57 12.05
CA TYR A 157 0.90 12.78 10.84
C TYR A 157 0.53 13.57 9.58
N PRO A 158 1.49 14.24 8.91
CA PRO A 158 1.20 15.19 7.84
C PRO A 158 0.66 14.54 6.55
N GLY A 159 0.80 13.23 6.40
CA GLY A 159 0.19 12.47 5.31
C GLY A 159 -1.32 12.27 5.48
N ARG A 160 -1.85 12.45 6.68
CA ARG A 160 -3.30 12.35 6.95
C ARG A 160 -4.04 13.60 6.49
N ARG A 161 -5.27 13.41 6.00
CA ARG A 161 -6.12 14.50 5.49
C ARG A 161 -6.66 15.41 6.59
N ASP A 162 -6.74 14.92 7.82
CA ASP A 162 -7.12 15.72 8.99
C ASP A 162 -5.99 16.60 9.52
N HIS A 163 -4.75 16.36 9.07
CA HIS A 163 -3.63 17.21 9.41
C HIS A 163 -3.80 18.60 8.78
N PRO A 164 -3.74 19.68 9.58
CA PRO A 164 -3.92 21.02 9.06
C PRO A 164 -2.79 21.38 8.09
N PHE A 165 -3.13 21.80 6.88
CA PHE A 165 -2.16 22.48 6.03
C PHE A 165 -1.89 23.86 6.62
N HIS A 166 -0.65 24.11 7.04
CA HIS A 166 -0.23 25.46 7.39
C HIS A 166 -0.19 26.31 6.12
N GLU A 167 -0.90 27.43 6.09
CA GLU A 167 -0.66 28.46 5.09
C GLU A 167 0.78 28.94 5.28
N TYR A 168 1.60 28.75 4.25
CA TYR A 168 2.97 29.25 4.24
C TYR A 168 2.95 30.78 4.44
N GLN A 169 3.49 31.26 5.55
CA GLN A 169 3.73 32.69 5.78
C GLN A 169 5.18 32.99 5.45
N GLU A 170 5.40 33.66 4.32
CA GLU A 170 6.69 34.30 4.03
C GLU A 170 6.88 35.49 4.98
N PHE A 171 8.03 35.53 5.65
CA PHE A 171 8.48 36.69 6.42
C PHE A 171 9.39 37.58 5.55
#